data_AF-A0A8H5FXW6-F1
#
_entry.id   AF-A0A8H5FXW6-F1
#
_cell.length_a   1.000
_cell.length_b   1.000
_cell.length_c   1.000
_cell.angle_alpha   90.00
_cell.angle_beta   90.00
_cell.angle_gamma   90.00
#
_symmetry.space_group_name_H-M   'P 1'
#
loop_
_entity.id
_entity.type
_entity.pdbx_description
1 polymer ?
#
loop_
_entity_poly.entity_id
_entity_poly.type
_entity_poly.pdbx_seq_one_letter_code
_entity_poly.pdbx_strand_id
1 'polypeptide(L)'
;MSNFLRLQSSRLASRCYSTQQPVKASIKLVAELRKLTEVSLSKAREALSATNNDLDAALKWLERDLVTTGAKKAAKVQGRSTTQGLISVSMLSSGVGVKTGSGYGGVRAAMIELNCETDFVGRNELFGRLAADIAHTAAFISDATGSSAALQPCSPELLQDAPLLSRADPGAAPTGTVAAAIRDAIAKLGENITLRRAASVVENSPQQADLGLRLSSYVHGTIEDPSQGRIGSLALLALKFKKLPELIASEAFREDLGRLERGLARQITGFETYSIKGEGEEALYNQPFMMFGHEFSDISVRDALTIWSRKKGQTSQVLTEEGVAVLDFAKWTVGEQIAEDTSPAA
;
A
#
# COMPACT_ATOMS: atom_id res chain seq x y z
N MET A 1 60.45 -1.31 77.93
CA MET A 1 59.65 -2.55 77.97
C MET A 1 58.21 -2.20 78.32
N SER A 2 57.31 -2.20 77.33
CA SER A 2 55.95 -2.74 77.43
C SER A 2 55.14 -2.35 76.19
N ASN A 3 54.91 -3.35 75.35
CA ASN A 3 54.05 -3.31 74.17
C ASN A 3 52.59 -3.15 74.58
N PHE A 4 51.90 -2.15 74.07
CA PHE A 4 50.43 -2.09 74.07
C PHE A 4 49.92 -2.65 72.73
N LEU A 5 49.46 -3.90 72.76
CA LEU A 5 48.79 -4.56 71.64
C LEU A 5 47.39 -3.96 71.45
N ARG A 6 47.19 -3.28 70.32
CA ARG A 6 45.90 -2.75 69.86
C ARG A 6 45.17 -3.84 69.07
N LEU A 7 44.22 -4.52 69.70
CA LEU A 7 43.30 -5.44 69.01
C LEU A 7 42.33 -4.64 68.14
N GLN A 8 42.62 -4.52 66.84
CA GLN A 8 41.64 -4.08 65.86
C GLN A 8 40.78 -5.27 65.43
N SER A 9 39.53 -5.30 65.91
CA SER A 9 38.49 -6.19 65.38
C SER A 9 38.07 -5.70 63.99
N SER A 10 38.60 -6.32 62.94
CA SER A 10 38.14 -6.11 61.57
C SER A 10 36.81 -6.84 61.37
N ARG A 11 35.70 -6.11 61.50
CA ARG A 11 34.41 -6.59 60.98
C ARG A 11 34.45 -6.54 59.46
N LEU A 12 34.77 -7.66 58.82
CA LEU A 12 34.48 -7.88 57.40
C LEU A 12 32.96 -7.88 57.23
N ALA A 13 32.39 -6.72 56.90
CA ALA A 13 31.03 -6.64 56.40
C ALA A 13 31.03 -7.21 54.97
N SER A 14 30.76 -8.52 54.84
CA SER A 14 30.43 -9.11 53.55
C SER A 14 29.17 -8.44 53.02
N ARG A 15 29.34 -7.52 52.05
CA ARG A 15 28.24 -7.07 51.20
C ARG A 15 27.81 -8.24 50.34
N CYS A 16 26.84 -9.02 50.83
CA CYS A 16 26.14 -10.00 50.02
C CYS A 16 25.31 -9.24 48.97
N TYR A 17 25.88 -9.02 47.79
CA TYR A 17 25.06 -8.69 46.61
C TYR A 17 24.30 -9.95 46.23
N SER A 18 23.10 -10.13 46.79
CA SER A 18 22.13 -11.07 46.24
C SER A 18 21.57 -10.43 44.97
N THR A 19 22.24 -10.62 43.84
CA THR A 19 21.60 -10.38 42.55
C THR A 19 20.66 -11.55 42.34
N GLN A 20 19.34 -11.31 42.37
CA GLN A 20 18.39 -12.29 41.85
C GLN A 20 18.84 -12.69 40.45
N GLN A 21 18.99 -13.99 40.19
CA GLN A 21 19.36 -14.43 38.85
C GLN A 21 18.29 -13.94 37.86
N PRO A 22 18.69 -13.33 36.73
CA PRO A 22 17.72 -12.84 35.76
C PRO A 22 16.88 -14.02 35.27
N VAL A 23 15.55 -13.86 35.33
CA VAL A 23 14.62 -14.90 34.90
C VAL A 23 14.89 -15.20 33.42
N LYS A 24 15.36 -16.42 33.15
CA LYS A 24 15.63 -16.87 31.78
C LYS A 24 14.30 -17.07 31.05
N ALA A 25 14.12 -16.37 29.93
CA ALA A 25 12.93 -16.50 29.11
C ALA A 25 12.78 -17.93 28.55
N SER A 26 11.59 -18.51 28.70
CA SER A 26 11.26 -19.83 28.13
C SER A 26 11.20 -19.76 26.61
N ILE A 27 11.93 -20.65 25.91
CA ILE A 27 11.98 -20.65 24.44
C ILE A 27 10.58 -20.90 23.84
N LYS A 28 9.77 -21.76 24.46
CA LYS A 28 8.40 -22.04 24.02
C LYS A 28 7.52 -20.79 24.12
N LEU A 29 7.58 -20.09 25.26
CA LEU A 29 6.82 -18.86 25.46
C LEU A 29 7.31 -17.72 24.57
N VAL A 30 8.62 -17.65 24.29
CA VAL A 30 9.17 -16.70 23.33
C VAL A 30 8.59 -16.93 21.94
N ALA A 31 8.48 -18.18 21.50
CA ALA A 31 7.88 -18.50 20.20
C ALA A 31 6.38 -18.16 20.17
N GLU A 32 5.66 -18.47 21.25
CA GLU A 32 4.23 -18.16 21.39
C GLU A 32 3.96 -16.64 21.41
N LEU A 33 4.69 -15.88 22.22
CA LEU A 33 4.57 -14.42 22.28
C LEU A 33 4.87 -13.75 20.94
N ARG A 34 5.88 -14.24 20.21
CA ARG A 34 6.18 -13.75 18.85
C ARG A 34 5.09 -14.08 17.85
N LYS A 35 4.45 -15.25 17.94
CA LYS A 35 3.32 -15.61 17.09
C LYS A 35 2.13 -14.65 17.30
N LEU A 36 1.96 -14.13 18.52
CA LEU A 36 0.87 -13.21 18.85
C LEU A 36 1.19 -11.74 18.52
N THR A 37 2.45 -11.32 18.62
CA THR A 37 2.83 -9.88 18.61
C THR A 37 3.78 -9.47 17.50
N GLU A 38 4.46 -10.45 16.90
CA GLU A 38 5.44 -10.28 15.81
C GLU A 38 6.65 -9.41 16.17
N VAL A 39 6.92 -9.23 17.47
CA VAL A 39 8.10 -8.51 17.94
C VAL A 39 9.39 -9.29 17.67
N SER A 40 10.52 -8.57 17.72
CA SER A 40 11.84 -9.17 17.58
C SER A 40 12.13 -10.20 18.69
N LEU A 41 13.01 -11.16 18.39
CA LEU A 41 13.36 -12.24 19.32
C LEU A 41 13.94 -11.72 20.65
N SER A 42 14.76 -10.67 20.60
CA SER A 42 15.29 -10.02 21.79
C SER A 42 14.17 -9.37 22.60
N LYS A 43 13.22 -8.72 21.94
CA LYS A 43 12.13 -8.03 22.63
C LYS A 43 11.15 -8.99 23.29
N ALA A 44 10.83 -10.12 22.64
CA ALA A 44 10.04 -11.17 23.25
C ALA A 44 10.73 -11.78 24.49
N ARG A 45 12.05 -11.98 24.43
CA ARG A 45 12.84 -12.43 25.61
C ARG A 45 12.83 -11.40 26.72
N GLU A 46 13.00 -10.13 26.40
CA GLU A 46 12.98 -9.03 27.36
C GLU A 46 11.63 -8.95 28.09
N ALA A 47 10.52 -9.00 27.34
CA ALA A 47 9.18 -8.99 27.91
C ALA A 47 8.95 -10.14 28.89
N LEU A 48 9.27 -11.37 28.48
CA LEU A 48 9.10 -12.55 29.33
C LEU A 48 10.02 -12.54 30.55
N SER A 49 11.26 -12.04 30.41
CA SER A 49 12.15 -11.86 31.56
C SER A 49 11.63 -10.80 32.53
N ALA A 50 11.03 -9.71 32.04
CA ALA A 50 10.46 -8.63 32.85
C ALA A 50 9.16 -9.04 33.57
N THR A 51 8.46 -10.06 33.07
CA THR A 51 7.16 -10.52 33.61
C THR A 51 7.22 -11.91 34.20
N ASN A 52 8.42 -12.40 34.54
CA ASN A 52 8.61 -13.72 35.16
C ASN A 52 8.01 -14.89 34.36
N ASN A 53 8.12 -14.84 33.02
CA ASN A 53 7.52 -15.78 32.08
C ASN A 53 5.97 -15.86 32.13
N ASP A 54 5.31 -14.84 32.66
CA ASP A 54 3.85 -14.69 32.53
C ASP A 54 3.54 -14.11 31.14
N LEU A 55 2.80 -14.87 30.34
CA LEU A 55 2.45 -14.54 28.96
C LEU A 55 1.50 -13.34 28.87
N ASP A 56 0.46 -13.28 29.70
CA ASP A 56 -0.53 -12.21 29.68
C ASP A 56 0.08 -10.90 30.17
N ALA A 57 0.91 -10.98 31.21
CA ALA A 57 1.68 -9.85 31.66
C ALA A 57 2.70 -9.40 30.60
N ALA A 58 3.34 -10.33 29.88
CA ALA A 58 4.29 -10.01 28.81
C ALA A 58 3.60 -9.29 27.64
N LEU A 59 2.38 -9.68 27.26
CA LEU A 59 1.57 -9.00 26.24
C LEU A 59 1.30 -7.55 26.64
N LYS A 60 0.78 -7.33 27.85
CA LYS A 60 0.50 -5.98 28.38
C LYS A 60 1.78 -5.15 28.57
N TRP A 61 2.90 -5.81 28.86
CA TRP A 61 4.20 -5.15 28.95
C TRP A 61 4.67 -4.69 27.57
N LEU A 62 4.57 -5.55 26.55
CA LEU A 62 4.93 -5.23 25.18
C LEU A 62 4.11 -4.08 24.61
N GLU A 63 2.79 -4.09 24.83
CA GLU A 63 1.90 -3.02 24.39
C GLU A 63 2.35 -1.65 24.93
N ARG A 64 2.58 -1.56 26.25
CA ARG A 64 3.07 -0.33 26.89
C ARG A 64 4.47 0.05 26.43
N ASP A 65 5.35 -0.92 26.26
CA ASP A 65 6.72 -0.68 25.81
C ASP A 65 6.76 -0.19 24.35
N LEU A 66 5.95 -0.73 23.45
CA LEU A 66 5.88 -0.29 22.05
C LEU A 66 5.42 1.16 21.95
N VAL A 67 4.39 1.53 22.72
CA VAL A 67 3.91 2.92 22.79
C VAL A 67 5.00 3.86 23.30
N THR A 68 5.72 3.47 24.36
CA THR A 68 6.74 4.33 24.98
C THR A 68 8.05 4.40 24.20
N THR A 69 8.48 3.30 23.59
CA THR A 69 9.77 3.20 22.90
C THR A 69 9.66 3.45 21.39
N GLY A 70 8.47 3.34 20.81
CA GLY A 70 8.25 3.46 19.37
C GLY A 70 8.67 4.81 18.81
N ALA A 71 8.24 5.91 19.44
CA ALA A 71 8.64 7.27 19.03
C ALA A 71 10.16 7.46 19.09
N LYS A 72 10.82 6.97 20.14
CA LYS A 72 12.28 7.06 20.29
C LYS A 72 13.02 6.24 19.24
N LYS A 73 12.54 5.02 18.94
CA LYS A 73 13.13 4.17 17.90
C LYS A 73 12.94 4.77 16.51
N ALA A 74 11.74 5.27 16.21
CA ALA A 74 11.46 5.99 14.97
C ALA A 74 12.40 7.18 14.78
N ALA A 75 12.55 8.03 15.80
CA ALA A 75 13.49 9.15 15.75
C ALA A 75 14.96 8.72 15.54
N LYS A 76 15.36 7.55 16.06
CA LYS A 76 16.73 7.02 15.90
C LYS A 76 17.03 6.53 14.47
N VAL A 77 16.02 6.02 13.77
CA VAL A 77 16.16 5.51 12.40
C VAL A 77 15.75 6.54 11.35
N GLN A 78 15.09 7.62 11.76
CA GLN A 78 14.71 8.73 10.89
C GLN A 78 15.92 9.26 10.10
N GLY A 79 15.69 9.57 8.82
CA GLY A 79 16.73 10.08 7.92
C GLY A 79 17.62 9.01 7.30
N ARG A 80 17.52 7.74 7.73
CA ARG A 80 18.13 6.63 6.99
C ARG A 80 17.43 6.43 5.65
N SER A 81 18.22 6.08 4.63
CA SER A 81 17.73 5.88 3.27
C SER A 81 16.74 4.71 3.19
N THR A 82 15.57 4.95 2.62
CA THR A 82 14.50 3.96 2.43
C THR A 82 14.18 3.80 0.94
N THR A 83 14.97 2.98 0.22
CA THR A 83 14.81 2.76 -1.24
C THR A 83 14.14 1.43 -1.58
N GLN A 84 13.89 0.59 -0.59
CA GLN A 84 13.15 -0.66 -0.73
C GLN A 84 11.71 -0.47 -0.26
N GLY A 85 10.84 -1.48 -0.40
CA GLY A 85 9.43 -1.41 0.03
C GLY A 85 8.46 -1.98 -0.98
N LEU A 86 7.23 -1.46 -0.96
CA LEU A 86 6.09 -1.93 -1.75
C LEU A 86 5.28 -0.75 -2.31
N ILE A 87 4.84 -0.90 -3.55
CA ILE A 87 3.64 -0.24 -4.06
C ILE A 87 2.45 -1.09 -3.64
N SER A 88 1.42 -0.47 -3.06
CA SER A 88 0.17 -1.13 -2.67
C SER A 88 -1.02 -0.40 -3.28
N VAL A 89 -1.89 -1.13 -3.96
CA VAL A 89 -3.12 -0.62 -4.57
C VAL A 89 -4.32 -1.12 -3.79
N SER A 90 -5.26 -0.24 -3.44
CA SER A 90 -6.55 -0.63 -2.86
C SER A 90 -7.67 -0.13 -3.75
N MET A 91 -8.55 -1.04 -4.19
CA MET A 91 -9.68 -0.76 -5.06
C MET A 91 -10.98 -1.03 -4.31
N LEU A 92 -11.71 0.03 -3.95
CA LEU A 92 -12.99 -0.08 -3.25
C LEU A 92 -14.17 -0.13 -4.23
N SER A 93 -14.05 0.59 -5.35
CA SER A 93 -15.00 0.50 -6.46
C SER A 93 -14.24 0.59 -7.78
N SER A 94 -14.40 -0.42 -8.62
CA SER A 94 -13.78 -0.45 -9.95
C SER A 94 -14.59 0.28 -11.02
N GLY A 95 -15.74 0.89 -10.66
CA GLY A 95 -16.62 1.58 -11.60
C GLY A 95 -17.74 0.68 -12.11
N VAL A 96 -18.20 0.92 -13.34
CA VAL A 96 -19.41 0.29 -13.89
C VAL A 96 -19.36 -1.25 -13.78
N GLY A 97 -20.29 -1.80 -12.97
CA GLY A 97 -20.45 -3.18 -12.53
C GLY A 97 -21.54 -3.28 -11.44
N VAL A 98 -22.25 -4.41 -11.31
CA VAL A 98 -23.64 -4.59 -10.81
C VAL A 98 -24.00 -3.90 -9.47
N LYS A 99 -25.10 -3.14 -9.53
CA LYS A 99 -25.98 -2.68 -8.44
C LYS A 99 -26.03 -3.65 -7.24
N THR A 100 -25.47 -3.26 -6.10
CA THR A 100 -25.94 -3.68 -4.77
C THR A 100 -26.63 -2.49 -4.10
N GLY A 101 -27.88 -2.26 -4.48
CA GLY A 101 -28.82 -1.47 -3.68
C GLY A 101 -28.75 0.07 -3.72
N SER A 102 -27.61 0.72 -4.03
CA SER A 102 -27.52 2.20 -3.89
C SER A 102 -26.96 3.00 -5.08
N GLY A 103 -26.55 2.38 -6.20
CA GLY A 103 -26.16 3.13 -7.41
C GLY A 103 -25.29 2.33 -8.37
N TYR A 104 -25.24 2.74 -9.64
CA TYR A 104 -24.17 2.35 -10.56
C TYR A 104 -23.01 3.33 -10.41
N GLY A 105 -21.76 2.87 -10.49
CA GLY A 105 -20.84 3.39 -11.52
C GLY A 105 -19.71 4.34 -11.12
N GLY A 106 -19.62 4.79 -9.87
CA GLY A 106 -18.46 5.58 -9.41
C GLY A 106 -17.21 4.74 -9.23
N VAL A 107 -16.03 5.33 -9.39
CA VAL A 107 -14.74 4.68 -9.16
C VAL A 107 -14.12 5.17 -7.86
N ARG A 108 -13.44 4.27 -7.13
CA ARG A 108 -12.74 4.58 -5.88
C ARG A 108 -11.56 3.65 -5.69
N ALA A 109 -10.35 4.20 -5.71
CA ALA A 109 -9.13 3.48 -5.37
C ALA A 109 -8.04 4.43 -4.86
N ALA A 110 -6.99 3.84 -4.29
CA ALA A 110 -5.75 4.53 -4.01
C ALA A 110 -4.54 3.63 -4.28
N MET A 111 -3.42 4.27 -4.57
CA MET A 111 -2.11 3.65 -4.69
C MET A 111 -1.15 4.38 -3.75
N ILE A 112 -0.36 3.64 -2.98
CA ILE A 112 0.65 4.18 -2.06
C ILE A 112 2.00 3.53 -2.31
N GLU A 113 3.08 4.25 -2.02
CA GLU A 113 4.43 3.70 -1.87
C GLU A 113 4.84 3.77 -0.40
N LEU A 114 5.01 2.60 0.22
CA LEU A 114 5.58 2.46 1.56
C LEU A 114 7.00 1.95 1.41
N ASN A 115 7.97 2.69 1.93
CA ASN A 115 9.38 2.33 1.85
C ASN A 115 9.97 1.84 3.17
N CYS A 116 11.04 1.06 3.04
CA CYS A 116 11.89 0.56 4.12
C CYS A 116 13.37 0.55 3.68
N GLU A 117 14.28 0.21 4.59
CA GLU A 117 15.73 0.19 4.32
C GLU A 117 16.12 -1.03 3.47
N THR A 118 15.58 -2.22 3.78
CA THR A 118 15.98 -3.47 3.13
C THR A 118 14.82 -4.19 2.44
N ASP A 119 15.12 -5.02 1.46
CA ASP A 119 14.11 -5.83 0.79
C ASP A 119 13.54 -6.90 1.73
N PHE A 120 14.31 -7.41 2.69
CA PHE A 120 13.82 -8.34 3.72
C PHE A 120 12.61 -7.79 4.49
N VAL A 121 12.62 -6.52 4.87
CA VAL A 121 11.46 -5.87 5.50
C VAL A 121 10.34 -5.65 4.48
N GLY A 122 10.65 -5.27 3.24
CA GLY A 122 9.66 -5.12 2.18
C GLY A 122 8.89 -6.42 1.84
N ARG A 123 9.45 -7.60 2.17
CA ARG A 123 8.79 -8.91 2.02
C ARG A 123 8.12 -9.43 3.29
N ASN A 124 8.18 -8.66 4.38
CA ASN A 124 7.63 -9.07 5.67
C ASN A 124 6.11 -8.93 5.69
N GLU A 125 5.40 -9.92 6.22
CA GLU A 125 3.93 -9.91 6.29
C GLU A 125 3.35 -8.71 7.06
N LEU A 126 3.98 -8.29 8.16
CA LEU A 126 3.53 -7.12 8.93
C LEU A 126 3.66 -5.84 8.09
N PHE A 127 4.74 -5.71 7.33
CA PHE A 127 4.97 -4.58 6.43
C PHE A 127 3.94 -4.57 5.28
N GLY A 128 3.68 -5.73 4.66
CA GLY A 128 2.67 -5.90 3.63
C GLY A 128 1.26 -5.55 4.14
N ARG A 129 0.86 -6.06 5.31
CA ARG A 129 -0.42 -5.71 5.95
C ARG A 129 -0.54 -4.22 6.21
N LEU A 130 0.49 -3.58 6.75
CA LEU A 130 0.51 -2.14 6.96
C LEU A 130 0.33 -1.37 5.65
N ALA A 131 1.06 -1.72 4.58
CA ALA A 131 0.93 -1.07 3.28
C ALA A 131 -0.50 -1.23 2.70
N ALA A 132 -1.12 -2.40 2.88
CA ALA A 132 -2.48 -2.66 2.43
C ALA A 132 -3.52 -1.84 3.20
N ASP A 133 -3.39 -1.74 4.52
CA ASP A 133 -4.27 -0.98 5.39
C ASP A 133 -4.13 0.53 5.12
N ILE A 134 -2.92 1.03 4.88
CA ILE A 134 -2.69 2.43 4.47
C ILE A 134 -3.32 2.71 3.11
N ALA A 135 -3.14 1.84 2.11
CA ALA A 135 -3.77 2.00 0.80
C ALA A 135 -5.30 1.99 0.90
N HIS A 136 -5.86 1.10 1.72
CA HIS A 136 -7.30 1.06 2.00
C HIS A 136 -7.79 2.32 2.69
N THR A 137 -7.08 2.79 3.70
CA THR A 137 -7.36 4.05 4.40
C THR A 137 -7.39 5.21 3.40
N ALA A 138 -6.35 5.35 2.57
CA ALA A 138 -6.27 6.39 1.55
C ALA A 138 -7.46 6.33 0.57
N ALA A 139 -7.82 5.15 0.09
CA ALA A 139 -8.96 4.97 -0.81
C ALA A 139 -10.29 5.30 -0.14
N PHE A 140 -10.43 5.02 1.16
CA PHE A 140 -11.67 5.21 1.92
C PHE A 140 -11.89 6.68 2.28
N ILE A 141 -10.87 7.37 2.80
CA ILE A 141 -10.99 8.75 3.30
C ILE A 141 -10.95 9.82 2.21
N SER A 142 -10.47 9.48 1.01
CA SER A 142 -10.38 10.44 -0.09
C SER A 142 -11.78 10.83 -0.58
N ASP A 143 -11.95 12.08 -0.99
CA ASP A 143 -13.21 12.58 -1.55
C ASP A 143 -13.08 12.96 -3.01
N ALA A 144 -14.21 12.95 -3.73
CA ALA A 144 -14.27 13.43 -5.10
C ALA A 144 -14.08 14.96 -5.11
N THR A 145 -13.09 15.44 -5.85
CA THR A 145 -12.73 16.87 -5.88
C THR A 145 -13.53 17.67 -6.91
N GLY A 146 -14.37 17.01 -7.73
CA GLY A 146 -15.13 17.63 -8.81
C GLY A 146 -14.25 18.13 -9.98
N SER A 147 -12.94 17.88 -9.93
CA SER A 147 -12.00 18.10 -11.02
C SER A 147 -12.19 17.02 -12.10
N SER A 148 -11.76 17.33 -13.32
CA SER A 148 -11.85 16.41 -14.46
C SER A 148 -11.04 15.13 -14.21
N ALA A 149 -11.72 14.02 -13.87
CA ALA A 149 -11.33 12.62 -14.05
C ALA A 149 -9.82 12.36 -14.10
N ALA A 150 -9.14 12.57 -12.98
CA ALA A 150 -7.69 12.41 -12.87
C ALA A 150 -7.31 11.82 -11.51
N LEU A 151 -6.21 11.08 -11.46
CA LEU A 151 -5.59 10.62 -10.23
C LEU A 151 -5.08 11.83 -9.46
N GLN A 152 -5.48 11.94 -8.19
CA GLN A 152 -5.15 13.06 -7.33
C GLN A 152 -4.02 12.67 -6.37
N PRO A 153 -2.98 13.48 -6.21
CA PRO A 153 -1.99 13.27 -5.16
C PRO A 153 -2.67 13.38 -3.79
N CYS A 154 -2.35 12.46 -2.89
CA CYS A 154 -2.74 12.50 -1.49
C CYS A 154 -1.52 12.86 -0.67
N SER A 155 -1.57 13.95 0.10
CA SER A 155 -0.47 14.35 0.99
C SER A 155 -0.18 13.22 2.00
N PRO A 156 1.05 12.67 2.01
CA PRO A 156 1.48 11.70 3.02
C PRO A 156 1.37 12.25 4.45
N GLU A 157 1.53 13.55 4.63
CA GLU A 157 1.41 14.23 5.92
C GLU A 157 -0.04 14.18 6.43
N LEU A 158 -1.02 14.52 5.60
CA LEU A 158 -2.44 14.40 5.97
C LEU A 158 -2.83 12.94 6.21
N LEU A 159 -2.33 12.01 5.40
CA LEU A 159 -2.64 10.60 5.56
C LEU A 159 -2.03 10.00 6.84
N GLN A 160 -0.91 10.54 7.32
CA GLN A 160 -0.27 10.10 8.56
C GLN A 160 -1.14 10.32 9.81
N ASP A 161 -1.93 11.39 9.84
CA ASP A 161 -2.85 11.70 10.95
C ASP A 161 -4.20 10.99 10.84
N ALA A 162 -4.51 10.39 9.68
CA ALA A 162 -5.75 9.66 9.47
C ALA A 162 -5.83 8.38 10.34
N PRO A 163 -7.04 7.97 10.78
CA PRO A 163 -7.24 6.69 11.43
C PRO A 163 -6.84 5.55 10.49
N LEU A 164 -6.06 4.58 10.97
CA LEU A 164 -5.72 3.41 10.18
C LEU A 164 -6.93 2.46 10.14
N LEU A 165 -7.46 2.24 8.94
CA LEU A 165 -8.56 1.32 8.68
C LEU A 165 -8.01 -0.02 8.20
N SER A 166 -8.53 -1.12 8.76
CA SER A 166 -8.12 -2.46 8.32
C SER A 166 -8.77 -2.82 7.00
N ARG A 167 -7.97 -3.21 6.01
CA ARG A 167 -8.49 -3.78 4.77
C ARG A 167 -9.12 -5.15 5.00
N ALA A 168 -8.58 -5.93 5.94
CA ALA A 168 -9.05 -7.28 6.24
C ALA A 168 -10.35 -7.28 7.05
N ASP A 169 -10.55 -6.27 7.90
CA ASP A 169 -11.79 -6.06 8.66
C ASP A 169 -12.24 -4.59 8.59
N PRO A 170 -12.87 -4.15 7.48
CA PRO A 170 -13.27 -2.75 7.30
C PRO A 170 -14.33 -2.26 8.31
N GLY A 171 -14.98 -3.16 9.05
CA GLY A 171 -15.96 -2.82 10.08
C GLY A 171 -15.33 -2.59 11.46
N ALA A 172 -14.06 -2.95 11.65
CA ALA A 172 -13.36 -2.75 12.91
C ALA A 172 -13.15 -1.26 13.21
N ALA A 173 -13.31 -0.89 14.48
CA ALA A 173 -12.94 0.45 14.92
C ALA A 173 -11.42 0.66 14.79
N PRO A 174 -10.96 1.81 14.27
CA PRO A 174 -9.53 2.09 14.18
C PRO A 174 -8.92 2.17 15.59
N THR A 175 -7.76 1.53 15.76
CA THR A 175 -7.04 1.47 17.04
C THR A 175 -5.97 2.56 17.17
N GLY A 176 -5.69 3.30 16.10
CA GLY A 176 -4.71 4.37 16.05
C GLY A 176 -4.66 5.04 14.68
N THR A 177 -3.66 5.90 14.48
CA THR A 177 -3.42 6.58 13.21
C THR A 177 -2.42 5.81 12.34
N VAL A 178 -2.35 6.17 11.06
CA VAL A 178 -1.32 5.67 10.13
C VAL A 178 0.08 5.91 10.69
N ALA A 179 0.37 7.10 11.24
CA ALA A 179 1.67 7.40 11.84
C ALA A 179 1.98 6.54 13.07
N ALA A 180 0.97 6.23 13.90
CA ALA A 180 1.16 5.34 15.04
C ALA A 180 1.51 3.92 14.57
N ALA A 181 0.80 3.40 13.57
CA ALA A 181 1.06 2.08 13.02
C ALA A 181 2.43 1.97 12.34
N ILE A 182 2.87 3.01 11.62
CA ILE A 182 4.23 3.08 11.08
C ILE A 182 5.27 3.05 12.20
N ARG A 183 5.09 3.81 13.29
CA ARG A 183 5.99 3.77 14.45
C ARG A 183 6.03 2.39 15.12
N ASP A 184 4.90 1.72 15.23
CA ASP A 184 4.83 0.37 15.77
C ASP A 184 5.56 -0.64 14.89
N ALA A 185 5.40 -0.53 13.56
CA ALA A 185 6.14 -1.35 12.61
C ALA A 185 7.65 -1.08 12.72
N ILE A 186 8.09 0.17 12.81
CA ILE A 186 9.51 0.53 13.06
C ILE A 186 9.98 -0.09 14.38
N ALA A 187 9.17 -0.03 15.44
CA ALA A 187 9.55 -0.55 16.75
C ALA A 187 9.75 -2.07 16.76
N LYS A 188 8.96 -2.79 15.93
CA LYS A 188 9.00 -4.25 15.75
C LYS A 188 10.09 -4.70 14.78
N LEU A 189 10.25 -4.01 13.66
CA LEU A 189 11.12 -4.39 12.53
C LEU A 189 12.53 -3.78 12.64
N GLY A 190 12.67 -2.63 13.30
CA GLY A 190 13.96 -1.98 13.58
C GLY A 190 14.56 -1.20 12.41
N GLU A 191 13.83 -1.03 11.31
CA GLU A 191 14.21 -0.23 10.15
C GLU A 191 13.38 1.06 10.08
N ASN A 192 13.92 2.07 9.42
CA ASN A 192 13.15 3.23 8.99
C ASN A 192 12.06 2.81 8.02
N ILE A 193 10.84 3.30 8.24
CA ILE A 193 9.68 3.07 7.38
C ILE A 193 9.05 4.43 7.07
N THR A 194 8.83 4.70 5.79
CA THR A 194 8.34 6.00 5.33
C THR A 194 7.18 5.80 4.35
N LEU A 195 6.07 6.49 4.58
CA LEU A 195 5.03 6.65 3.58
C LEU A 195 5.51 7.72 2.62
N ARG A 196 5.92 7.33 1.41
CA ARG A 196 6.64 8.23 0.50
C ARG A 196 5.72 9.04 -0.40
N ARG A 197 4.65 8.42 -0.88
CA ARG A 197 3.63 9.07 -1.71
C ARG A 197 2.35 8.27 -1.69
N ALA A 198 1.26 8.97 -1.94
CA ALA A 198 -0.06 8.40 -2.09
C ALA A 198 -0.80 9.14 -3.22
N ALA A 199 -1.66 8.43 -3.94
CA ALA A 199 -2.56 8.99 -4.91
C ALA A 199 -3.90 8.26 -4.84
N SER A 200 -4.99 8.97 -5.06
CA SER A 200 -6.33 8.40 -5.07
C SER A 200 -7.07 8.80 -6.34
N VAL A 201 -8.07 8.00 -6.67
CA VAL A 201 -9.05 8.32 -7.70
C VAL A 201 -10.41 8.08 -7.09
N VAL A 202 -11.21 9.13 -7.03
CA VAL A 202 -12.56 9.08 -6.48
C VAL A 202 -13.44 9.89 -7.42
N GLU A 203 -14.28 9.19 -8.18
CA GLU A 203 -15.22 9.83 -9.09
C GLU A 203 -16.60 9.25 -8.88
N ASN A 204 -17.58 10.14 -8.91
CA ASN A 204 -18.98 9.73 -8.94
C ASN A 204 -19.32 9.11 -10.29
N SER A 205 -20.42 8.37 -10.33
CA SER A 205 -20.91 7.84 -11.59
C SER A 205 -21.29 8.96 -12.55
N PRO A 206 -20.89 8.87 -13.83
CA PRO A 206 -21.37 9.80 -14.85
C PRO A 206 -22.90 9.81 -14.94
N GLN A 207 -23.49 10.98 -15.17
CA GLN A 207 -24.94 11.10 -15.36
C GLN A 207 -25.40 10.64 -16.76
N GLN A 208 -24.48 10.63 -17.73
CA GLN A 208 -24.73 10.21 -19.10
C GLN A 208 -24.80 8.68 -19.18
N ALA A 209 -25.90 8.14 -19.72
CA ALA A 209 -26.14 6.69 -19.75
C ALA A 209 -25.16 5.92 -20.66
N ASP A 210 -24.56 6.59 -21.63
CA ASP A 210 -23.59 6.05 -22.58
C ASP A 210 -22.13 6.24 -22.14
N LEU A 211 -21.90 6.80 -20.94
CA LEU A 211 -20.58 7.00 -20.36
C LEU A 211 -20.45 6.22 -19.05
N GLY A 212 -19.37 5.45 -18.93
CA GLY A 212 -18.99 4.75 -17.71
C GLY A 212 -17.54 5.00 -17.36
N LEU A 213 -17.23 4.93 -16.06
CA LEU A 213 -15.86 4.91 -15.58
C LEU A 213 -15.46 3.50 -15.16
N ARG A 214 -14.20 3.16 -15.38
CA ARG A 214 -13.58 1.90 -14.94
C ARG A 214 -12.18 2.16 -14.41
N LEU A 215 -11.78 1.42 -13.39
CA LEU A 215 -10.39 1.37 -12.95
C LEU A 215 -9.74 0.09 -13.45
N SER A 216 -8.51 0.23 -13.91
CA SER A 216 -7.62 -0.90 -14.14
C SER A 216 -6.35 -0.73 -13.33
N SER A 217 -5.87 -1.81 -12.74
CA SER A 217 -4.61 -1.80 -11.99
C SER A 217 -3.85 -3.10 -12.20
N TYR A 218 -2.52 -3.01 -12.17
CA TYR A 218 -1.64 -4.17 -12.18
C TYR A 218 -0.41 -3.88 -11.34
N VAL A 219 0.03 -4.89 -10.60
CA VAL A 219 1.22 -4.81 -9.77
C VAL A 219 2.15 -5.96 -10.14
N HIS A 220 3.43 -5.64 -10.33
CA HIS A 220 4.48 -6.58 -10.70
C HIS A 220 5.47 -6.77 -9.55
N GLY A 221 6.05 -7.97 -9.44
CA GLY A 221 6.92 -8.35 -8.33
C GLY A 221 6.14 -8.65 -7.04
N THR A 222 4.92 -9.16 -7.17
CA THR A 222 4.05 -9.62 -6.08
C THR A 222 4.67 -10.84 -5.39
N ILE A 223 4.55 -10.94 -4.08
CA ILE A 223 5.02 -12.10 -3.30
C ILE A 223 3.82 -12.93 -2.85
N GLU A 224 2.96 -12.35 -2.01
CA GLU A 224 1.75 -13.00 -1.49
C GLU A 224 0.48 -12.28 -1.97
N ASP A 225 0.42 -10.96 -1.80
CA ASP A 225 -0.74 -10.16 -2.16
C ASP A 225 -0.65 -9.66 -3.62
N PRO A 226 -1.63 -9.98 -4.49
CA PRO A 226 -1.64 -9.53 -5.88
C PRO A 226 -1.81 -8.01 -6.06
N SER A 227 -2.22 -7.31 -5.01
CA SER A 227 -2.34 -5.84 -4.98
C SER A 227 -1.06 -5.13 -4.55
N GLN A 228 0.02 -5.87 -4.29
CA GLN A 228 1.28 -5.32 -3.77
C GLN A 228 2.51 -5.83 -4.53
N GLY A 229 3.52 -4.99 -4.69
CA GLY A 229 4.74 -5.37 -5.38
C GLY A 229 5.70 -4.22 -5.62
N ARG A 230 6.62 -4.39 -6.58
CA ARG A 230 7.73 -3.46 -6.85
C ARG A 230 7.40 -2.39 -7.87
N ILE A 231 6.51 -2.70 -8.81
CA ILE A 231 6.03 -1.76 -9.82
C ILE A 231 4.52 -1.85 -9.82
N GLY A 232 3.82 -0.74 -9.67
CA GLY A 232 2.35 -0.70 -9.71
C GLY A 232 1.86 0.31 -10.74
N SER A 233 0.73 0.00 -11.36
CA SER A 233 -0.03 0.97 -12.14
C SER A 233 -1.49 0.99 -11.73
N LEU A 234 -2.09 2.18 -11.83
CA LEU A 234 -3.51 2.44 -11.64
C LEU A 234 -3.94 3.38 -12.75
N ALA A 235 -4.92 2.96 -13.57
CA ALA A 235 -5.42 3.69 -14.71
C ALA A 235 -6.93 3.91 -14.59
N LEU A 236 -7.36 5.13 -14.92
CA LEU A 236 -8.75 5.50 -15.06
C LEU A 236 -9.16 5.42 -16.53
N LEU A 237 -10.23 4.69 -16.80
CA LEU A 237 -10.76 4.46 -18.14
C LEU A 237 -12.17 5.03 -18.27
N ALA A 238 -12.47 5.57 -19.45
CA ALA A 238 -13.82 5.86 -19.90
C ALA A 238 -14.32 4.75 -20.83
N LEU A 239 -15.57 4.34 -20.63
CA LEU A 239 -16.35 3.52 -21.54
C LEU A 239 -17.40 4.40 -22.19
N LYS A 240 -17.28 4.66 -23.50
CA LYS A 240 -18.23 5.48 -24.27
C LYS A 240 -18.97 4.57 -25.26
N PHE A 241 -20.14 4.07 -24.88
CA PHE A 241 -20.96 3.18 -25.71
C PHE A 241 -22.44 3.56 -25.65
N LYS A 242 -23.11 3.73 -26.80
CA LYS A 242 -24.54 4.11 -26.87
C LYS A 242 -25.47 3.19 -26.06
N LYS A 243 -25.14 1.91 -25.97
CA LYS A 243 -25.87 0.86 -25.25
C LYS A 243 -25.05 0.30 -24.08
N LEU A 244 -24.31 1.18 -23.39
CA LEU A 244 -23.44 0.79 -22.29
C LEU A 244 -24.18 -0.01 -21.19
N PRO A 245 -25.41 0.36 -20.78
CA PRO A 245 -26.13 -0.40 -19.76
C PRO A 245 -26.42 -1.85 -20.20
N GLU A 246 -26.81 -2.06 -21.46
CA GLU A 246 -27.05 -3.40 -22.01
C GLU A 246 -25.74 -4.20 -22.17
N LEU A 247 -24.66 -3.54 -22.60
CA LEU A 247 -23.35 -4.18 -22.73
C LEU A 247 -22.81 -4.63 -21.38
N ILE A 248 -22.88 -3.79 -20.34
CA ILE A 248 -22.39 -4.12 -19.00
C ILE A 248 -23.23 -5.21 -18.33
N ALA A 249 -24.52 -5.30 -18.65
CA ALA A 249 -25.36 -6.41 -18.18
C ALA A 249 -24.88 -7.76 -18.73
N SER A 250 -24.22 -7.77 -19.90
CA SER A 250 -23.68 -8.98 -20.51
C SER A 250 -22.41 -9.47 -19.80
N GLU A 251 -22.42 -10.73 -19.36
CA GLU A 251 -21.26 -11.40 -18.76
C GLU A 251 -20.09 -11.50 -19.73
N ALA A 252 -20.35 -11.91 -20.98
CA ALA A 252 -19.32 -12.00 -22.01
C ALA A 252 -18.62 -10.66 -22.27
N PHE A 253 -19.37 -9.55 -22.26
CA PHE A 253 -18.77 -8.22 -22.38
C PHE A 253 -17.92 -7.88 -21.16
N ARG A 254 -18.39 -8.16 -19.94
CA ARG A 254 -17.64 -7.92 -18.69
C ARG A 254 -16.33 -8.72 -18.65
N GLU A 255 -16.35 -9.98 -19.08
CA GLU A 255 -15.14 -10.80 -19.16
C GLU A 255 -14.13 -10.25 -20.16
N ASP A 256 -14.57 -9.89 -21.35
CA ASP A 256 -13.70 -9.33 -22.38
C ASP A 256 -13.15 -7.95 -22.00
N LEU A 257 -13.98 -7.12 -21.36
CA LEU A 257 -13.56 -5.86 -20.79
C LEU A 257 -12.49 -6.09 -19.70
N GLY A 258 -12.70 -7.05 -18.80
CA GLY A 258 -11.71 -7.38 -17.77
C GLY A 258 -10.37 -7.85 -18.35
N ARG A 259 -10.38 -8.59 -19.47
CA ARG A 259 -9.15 -8.96 -20.20
C ARG A 259 -8.44 -7.74 -20.78
N LEU A 260 -9.20 -6.82 -21.37
CA LEU A 260 -8.67 -5.57 -21.93
C LEU A 260 -8.07 -4.69 -20.83
N GLU A 261 -8.79 -4.50 -19.73
CA GLU A 261 -8.35 -3.75 -18.56
C GLU A 261 -7.03 -4.30 -18.03
N ARG A 262 -6.97 -5.61 -17.79
CA ARG A 262 -5.75 -6.27 -17.33
C ARG A 262 -4.60 -6.14 -18.34
N GLY A 263 -4.89 -6.22 -19.64
CA GLY A 263 -3.92 -6.00 -20.70
C GLY A 263 -3.33 -4.60 -20.66
N LEU A 264 -4.18 -3.57 -20.56
CA LEU A 264 -3.77 -2.16 -20.45
C LEU A 264 -2.89 -1.91 -19.22
N ALA A 265 -3.30 -2.38 -18.04
CA ALA A 265 -2.50 -2.18 -16.84
C ALA A 265 -1.15 -2.92 -16.92
N ARG A 266 -1.10 -4.11 -17.52
CA ARG A 266 0.17 -4.81 -17.78
C ARG A 266 1.06 -4.05 -18.77
N GLN A 267 0.47 -3.46 -19.81
CA GLN A 267 1.19 -2.60 -20.78
C GLN A 267 1.82 -1.41 -20.06
N ILE A 268 1.02 -0.65 -19.31
CA ILE A 268 1.49 0.53 -18.57
C ILE A 268 2.62 0.14 -17.60
N THR A 269 2.46 -0.98 -16.88
CA THR A 269 3.45 -1.44 -15.90
C THR A 269 4.74 -1.93 -16.55
N GLY A 270 4.63 -2.68 -17.65
CA GLY A 270 5.75 -3.41 -18.26
C GLY A 270 6.64 -2.62 -19.21
N PHE A 271 6.17 -1.46 -19.70
CA PHE A 271 6.87 -0.64 -20.69
C PHE A 271 7.19 0.75 -20.14
N GLU A 272 8.12 1.48 -20.77
CA GLU A 272 8.48 2.86 -20.45
C GLU A 272 7.35 3.83 -20.86
N THR A 273 6.23 3.76 -20.13
CA THR A 273 5.01 4.51 -20.40
C THR A 273 4.92 5.70 -19.46
N TYR A 274 5.06 6.92 -19.99
CA TYR A 274 5.08 8.16 -19.19
C TYR A 274 3.93 9.11 -19.52
N SER A 275 3.24 8.90 -20.65
CA SER A 275 2.06 9.68 -21.03
C SER A 275 1.05 8.84 -21.79
N ILE A 276 -0.20 9.31 -21.90
CA ILE A 276 -1.22 8.64 -22.72
C ILE A 276 -1.00 8.94 -24.20
N LYS A 277 -0.74 10.21 -24.51
CA LYS A 277 -0.53 10.75 -25.86
C LYS A 277 0.82 11.49 -25.91
N GLY A 278 1.45 11.50 -27.07
CA GLY A 278 2.72 12.15 -27.34
C GLY A 278 3.23 11.77 -28.72
N GLU A 279 4.42 12.25 -29.10
CA GLU A 279 5.05 11.92 -30.39
C GLU A 279 5.95 10.66 -30.30
N GLY A 280 6.49 10.35 -29.12
CA GLY A 280 7.42 9.24 -28.91
C GLY A 280 6.77 7.89 -28.58
N GLU A 281 7.61 6.86 -28.47
CA GLU A 281 7.24 5.49 -28.09
C GLU A 281 6.90 5.36 -26.60
N GLU A 282 7.20 6.39 -25.80
CA GLU A 282 6.87 6.48 -24.37
C GLU A 282 5.40 6.84 -24.12
N ALA A 283 4.68 7.28 -25.16
CA ALA A 283 3.25 7.52 -25.10
C ALA A 283 2.49 6.21 -25.30
N LEU A 284 1.64 5.85 -24.34
CA LEU A 284 0.87 4.60 -24.32
C LEU A 284 0.20 4.31 -25.67
N TYR A 285 -0.45 5.32 -26.26
CA TYR A 285 -1.21 5.16 -27.49
C TYR A 285 -0.37 4.91 -28.75
N ASN A 286 0.93 5.15 -28.70
CA ASN A 286 1.84 4.89 -29.81
C ASN A 286 2.50 3.51 -29.69
N GLN A 287 2.50 2.91 -28.49
CA GLN A 287 3.13 1.62 -28.24
C GLN A 287 2.38 0.46 -28.90
N PRO A 288 3.08 -0.57 -29.37
CA PRO A 288 2.45 -1.84 -29.77
C PRO A 288 1.76 -2.50 -28.56
N PHE A 289 0.52 -2.98 -28.72
CA PHE A 289 -0.25 -3.51 -27.59
C PHE A 289 0.11 -4.97 -27.24
N MET A 290 1.36 -5.20 -26.88
CA MET A 290 1.94 -6.53 -26.64
C MET A 290 1.30 -7.29 -25.48
N MET A 291 0.65 -6.59 -24.55
CA MET A 291 0.07 -7.21 -23.34
C MET A 291 -1.39 -7.66 -23.49
N PHE A 292 -1.99 -7.53 -24.67
CA PHE A 292 -3.39 -7.87 -24.92
C PHE A 292 -3.59 -8.70 -26.20
N GLY A 293 -3.51 -10.03 -26.08
CA GLY A 293 -3.80 -10.95 -27.19
C GLY A 293 -2.79 -10.89 -28.34
N HIS A 294 -2.55 -12.02 -29.00
CA HIS A 294 -1.59 -12.07 -30.12
C HIS A 294 -2.06 -11.28 -31.35
N GLU A 295 -3.37 -11.10 -31.53
CA GLU A 295 -3.93 -10.37 -32.68
C GLU A 295 -3.71 -8.85 -32.63
N PHE A 296 -3.31 -8.30 -31.48
CA PHE A 296 -3.07 -6.87 -31.29
C PHE A 296 -1.59 -6.53 -31.04
N SER A 297 -0.69 -7.50 -31.07
CA SER A 297 0.73 -7.29 -30.72
C SER A 297 1.46 -6.34 -31.66
N ASP A 298 1.02 -6.28 -32.92
CA ASP A 298 1.74 -5.57 -33.99
C ASP A 298 1.07 -4.23 -34.33
N ILE A 299 0.05 -3.82 -33.57
CA ILE A 299 -0.64 -2.55 -33.77
C ILE A 299 -0.61 -1.71 -32.50
N SER A 300 -0.80 -0.40 -32.66
CA SER A 300 -0.77 0.52 -31.54
C SER A 300 -1.88 0.24 -30.53
N VAL A 301 -1.67 0.58 -29.25
CA VAL A 301 -2.72 0.53 -28.22
C VAL A 301 -3.94 1.33 -28.66
N ARG A 302 -3.76 2.49 -29.31
CA ARG A 302 -4.88 3.31 -29.83
C ARG A 302 -5.71 2.55 -30.86
N ASP A 303 -5.06 1.91 -31.82
CA ASP A 303 -5.74 1.18 -32.88
C ASP A 303 -6.43 -0.07 -32.34
N ALA A 304 -5.77 -0.78 -31.43
CA ALA A 304 -6.33 -1.93 -30.75
C ALA A 304 -7.58 -1.58 -29.94
N LEU A 305 -7.56 -0.49 -29.15
CA LEU A 305 -8.74 -0.01 -28.43
C LEU A 305 -9.87 0.37 -29.37
N THR A 306 -9.55 1.02 -30.50
CA THR A 306 -10.53 1.40 -31.52
C THR A 306 -11.17 0.17 -32.16
N ILE A 307 -10.36 -0.81 -32.59
CA ILE A 307 -10.82 -2.06 -33.21
C ILE A 307 -11.64 -2.88 -32.22
N TRP A 308 -11.16 -3.05 -30.99
CA TRP A 308 -11.88 -3.78 -29.94
C TRP A 308 -13.23 -3.14 -29.66
N SER A 309 -13.27 -1.82 -29.51
CA SER A 309 -14.51 -1.08 -29.23
C SER A 309 -15.53 -1.23 -30.36
N ARG A 310 -15.09 -1.14 -31.62
CA ARG A 310 -15.95 -1.37 -32.79
C ARG A 310 -16.54 -2.78 -32.82
N LYS A 311 -15.73 -3.80 -32.52
CA LYS A 311 -16.18 -5.21 -32.45
C LYS A 311 -17.27 -5.39 -31.37
N LYS A 312 -17.18 -4.68 -30.24
CA LYS A 312 -18.11 -4.83 -29.11
C LYS A 312 -19.35 -3.94 -29.19
N GLY A 313 -19.24 -2.75 -29.77
CA GLY A 313 -20.30 -1.73 -29.75
C GLY A 313 -21.25 -1.70 -30.96
N GLN A 314 -21.03 -2.49 -32.01
CA GLN A 314 -21.73 -2.36 -33.30
C GLN A 314 -21.79 -0.90 -33.81
N THR A 315 -20.70 -0.15 -33.65
CA THR A 315 -20.64 1.26 -34.02
C THR A 315 -20.62 1.42 -35.53
N SER A 316 -21.62 2.12 -36.09
CA SER A 316 -21.63 2.62 -37.47
C SER A 316 -20.36 3.46 -37.73
N GLN A 317 -19.85 3.41 -38.96
CA GLN A 317 -18.51 3.79 -39.44
C GLN A 317 -17.98 5.20 -39.14
N VAL A 318 -18.65 6.05 -38.36
CA VAL A 318 -18.24 7.44 -38.18
C VAL A 318 -18.55 7.87 -36.76
N LEU A 319 -17.55 7.91 -35.87
CA LEU A 319 -17.39 8.86 -34.76
C LEU A 319 -16.03 8.60 -34.09
N THR A 320 -15.26 9.66 -33.89
CA THR A 320 -13.84 9.65 -33.46
C THR A 320 -13.64 9.54 -31.95
N GLU A 321 -14.71 9.33 -31.17
CA GLU A 321 -14.67 9.35 -29.70
C GLU A 321 -15.48 8.23 -29.01
N GLU A 322 -15.97 7.23 -29.74
CA GLU A 322 -16.70 6.08 -29.17
C GLU A 322 -15.74 4.94 -28.80
N GLY A 323 -15.99 4.27 -27.67
CA GLY A 323 -15.22 3.11 -27.20
C GLY A 323 -14.53 3.29 -25.86
N VAL A 324 -13.44 2.56 -25.66
CA VAL A 324 -12.62 2.61 -24.45
C VAL A 324 -11.51 3.65 -24.62
N ALA A 325 -11.38 4.56 -23.65
CA ALA A 325 -10.30 5.54 -23.60
C ALA A 325 -9.62 5.56 -22.23
N VAL A 326 -8.31 5.67 -22.20
CA VAL A 326 -7.55 5.96 -20.98
C VAL A 326 -7.66 7.46 -20.73
N LEU A 327 -8.17 7.83 -19.55
CA LEU A 327 -8.30 9.22 -19.11
C LEU A 327 -7.06 9.69 -18.38
N ASP A 328 -6.55 8.85 -17.47
CA ASP A 328 -5.37 9.12 -16.67
C ASP A 328 -4.73 7.82 -16.18
N PHE A 329 -3.45 7.84 -15.82
CA PHE A 329 -2.81 6.74 -15.11
C PHE A 329 -1.63 7.21 -14.25
N ALA A 330 -1.36 6.45 -13.20
CA ALA A 330 -0.09 6.51 -12.49
C ALA A 330 0.64 5.18 -12.64
N LYS A 331 1.95 5.25 -12.82
CA LYS A 331 2.88 4.11 -12.85
C LYS A 331 4.04 4.44 -11.93
N TRP A 332 4.26 3.61 -10.92
CA TRP A 332 5.30 3.83 -9.92
C TRP A 332 6.19 2.62 -9.77
N THR A 333 7.49 2.86 -9.67
CA THR A 333 8.48 1.87 -9.22
C THR A 333 8.98 2.23 -7.82
N VAL A 334 9.04 1.23 -6.93
CA VAL A 334 9.59 1.40 -5.57
C VAL A 334 10.99 2.00 -5.66
N GLY A 335 11.22 3.11 -4.95
CA GLY A 335 12.53 3.74 -4.85
C GLY A 335 12.90 4.63 -6.04
N GLU A 336 12.03 4.80 -7.04
CA GLU A 336 12.32 5.67 -8.20
C GLU A 336 12.48 7.13 -7.77
N GLN A 337 13.24 7.93 -8.52
CA GLN A 337 13.38 9.36 -8.23
C GLN A 337 12.05 10.07 -8.56
N ILE A 338 11.55 10.86 -7.59
CA ILE A 338 10.41 11.74 -7.80
C ILE A 338 11.01 13.09 -8.18
N ALA A 339 10.63 13.65 -9.33
CA ALA A 339 11.04 15.01 -9.67
C ALA A 339 10.51 15.96 -8.58
N GLU A 340 11.39 16.80 -8.02
CA GLU A 340 10.95 17.84 -7.09
C GLU A 340 9.99 18.79 -7.84
N ASP A 341 8.81 18.99 -7.28
CA ASP A 341 7.84 19.96 -7.78
C ASP A 341 8.49 21.35 -7.67
N THR A 342 8.99 21.85 -8.80
CA THR A 342 9.60 23.18 -8.92
C THR A 342 8.53 24.27 -9.05
N SER A 343 7.39 24.09 -8.39
CA SER A 343 6.41 25.15 -8.21
C SER A 343 6.97 26.20 -7.25
N PRO A 344 7.17 27.46 -7.68
CA PRO A 344 7.67 28.50 -6.79
C PRO A 344 6.68 28.68 -5.64
N ALA A 345 7.17 28.60 -4.40
CA ALA A 345 6.41 28.97 -3.23
C ALA A 345 5.83 30.37 -3.45
N ALA A 346 4.49 30.45 -3.47
CA ALA A 346 3.75 31.69 -3.64
C ALA A 346 3.88 32.60 -2.42
#